data_AF-A0A657AMG6-F1
#
_entry.id   AF-A0A657AMG6-F1
#
_cell.length_a   1.000
_cell.length_b   1.000
_cell.length_c   1.000
_cell.angle_alpha   90.00
_cell.angle_beta   90.00
_cell.angle_gamma   90.00
#
_symmetry.space_group_name_H-M   'P 1'
#
loop_
_entity.id
_entity.type
_entity.pdbx_description
1 polymer ?
#
loop_
_entity_poly.entity_id
_entity_poly.type
_entity_poly.pdbx_seq_one_letter_code
_entity_poly.pdbx_strand_id
1 'polypeptide(L)'
;MSHTVEGQETHKHWGRLGRSILNGVIGDYLEKECNPLAIQMGFYYHYKRLVLNEHLVHQLDAPLSNKVVVFVHGLTNLETVWDYHLKAPSEGESLVDHYIDSCFDYKGGDVRENYGTKLQEDFGYTPFYLRYNTGLSLEKNGRLLAKQLTQLHEAYPINIDELMLVGFSMGGLLLRHAQYCAIQTDMPWLSNLSKCMYLGTPHEGSPLEKFGHFSGEIVRHFPRDYISHWADWIDRRSEGIQDLKHGLKFFAPSEDIESSCASFYDQARHYFISGSVGKNEDSFISRVMGGSLVRQGSANPGSAPTHS
;
A
#
# COMPACT_ATOMS: atom_id res chain seq x y z
N MET A 1 22.16 21.88 -21.11
CA MET A 1 22.26 20.41 -20.85
C MET A 1 21.34 19.95 -19.71
N SER A 2 20.95 20.80 -18.76
CA SER A 2 19.99 20.48 -17.67
C SER A 2 18.56 20.23 -18.15
N HIS A 3 18.01 21.08 -19.04
CA HIS A 3 16.60 20.99 -19.48
C HIS A 3 16.22 19.67 -20.18
N THR A 4 17.16 19.01 -20.86
CA THR A 4 16.93 17.72 -21.55
C THR A 4 16.84 16.53 -20.60
N VAL A 5 17.54 16.57 -19.46
CA VAL A 5 17.55 15.47 -18.48
C VAL A 5 16.28 15.52 -17.61
N GLU A 6 15.88 16.73 -17.20
CA GLU A 6 14.66 16.97 -16.43
C GLU A 6 13.39 16.55 -17.21
N GLY A 7 13.34 16.85 -18.52
CA GLY A 7 12.24 16.40 -19.37
C GLY A 7 12.16 14.87 -19.52
N GLN A 8 13.29 14.17 -19.61
CA GLN A 8 13.32 12.71 -19.75
C GLN A 8 12.85 11.98 -18.49
N GLU A 9 13.26 12.43 -17.30
CA GLU A 9 12.82 11.80 -16.06
C GLU A 9 11.33 12.06 -15.77
N THR A 10 10.82 13.23 -16.18
CA THR A 10 9.39 13.54 -16.16
C THR A 10 8.59 12.54 -17.01
N HIS A 11 9.01 12.28 -18.25
CA HIS A 11 8.33 11.31 -19.12
C HIS A 11 8.35 9.89 -18.55
N LYS A 12 9.47 9.45 -17.98
CA LYS A 12 9.58 8.13 -17.33
C LYS A 12 8.65 8.01 -16.12
N HIS A 13 8.53 9.07 -15.32
CA HIS A 13 7.62 9.11 -14.17
C HIS A 13 6.17 8.93 -14.61
N TRP A 14 5.70 9.74 -15.56
CA TRP A 14 4.34 9.63 -16.10
C TRP A 14 4.07 8.27 -16.76
N GLY A 15 5.06 7.69 -17.45
CA GLY A 15 4.94 6.33 -17.98
C GLY A 15 4.74 5.28 -16.87
N ARG A 16 5.45 5.41 -15.74
CA ARG A 16 5.30 4.51 -14.58
C ARG A 16 3.94 4.68 -13.90
N LEU A 17 3.53 5.91 -13.64
CA LEU A 17 2.22 6.20 -13.04
C LEU A 17 1.09 5.72 -13.96
N GLY A 18 1.15 6.04 -15.25
CA GLY A 18 0.21 5.56 -16.26
C GLY A 18 0.12 4.03 -16.30
N ARG A 19 1.25 3.32 -16.22
CA ARG A 19 1.26 1.84 -16.12
C ARG A 19 0.59 1.35 -14.83
N SER A 20 0.80 2.01 -13.70
CA SER A 20 0.17 1.65 -12.43
C SER A 20 -1.35 1.78 -12.48
N ILE A 21 -1.84 2.90 -13.03
CA ILE A 21 -3.26 3.12 -13.30
C ILE A 21 -3.81 2.01 -14.20
N LEU A 22 -3.14 1.77 -15.33
CA LEU A 22 -3.56 0.76 -16.30
C LEU A 22 -3.68 -0.63 -15.66
N ASN A 23 -2.75 -1.00 -14.78
CA ASN A 23 -2.80 -2.25 -14.05
C ASN A 23 -3.91 -2.27 -12.99
N GLY A 24 -4.20 -1.18 -12.31
CA GLY A 24 -5.39 -1.10 -11.44
C GLY A 24 -6.70 -1.28 -12.20
N VAL A 25 -6.75 -0.87 -13.47
CA VAL A 25 -7.97 -0.85 -14.29
C VAL A 25 -8.21 -2.17 -15.05
N ILE A 26 -7.17 -2.72 -15.69
CA ILE A 26 -7.26 -3.93 -16.55
C ILE A 26 -6.10 -4.90 -16.30
N GLY A 27 -5.49 -4.87 -15.11
CA GLY A 27 -4.29 -5.65 -14.82
C GLY A 27 -4.46 -7.16 -14.92
N ASP A 28 -5.65 -7.68 -14.64
CA ASP A 28 -6.01 -9.09 -14.83
C ASP A 28 -6.03 -9.50 -16.30
N TYR A 29 -6.62 -8.65 -17.16
CA TYR A 29 -6.59 -8.82 -18.60
C TYR A 29 -5.15 -8.74 -19.14
N LEU A 30 -4.38 -7.73 -18.72
CA LEU A 30 -2.98 -7.59 -19.12
C LEU A 30 -2.15 -8.82 -18.74
N GLU A 31 -2.36 -9.37 -17.54
CA GLU A 31 -1.67 -10.57 -17.09
C GLU A 31 -2.10 -11.79 -17.92
N LYS A 32 -3.40 -11.97 -18.15
CA LYS A 32 -3.95 -13.08 -18.95
C LYS A 32 -3.40 -13.09 -20.36
N GLU A 33 -3.29 -11.92 -20.98
CA GLU A 33 -2.74 -11.75 -22.34
C GLU A 33 -1.21 -11.73 -22.38
N CYS A 34 -0.52 -11.98 -21.26
CA CYS A 34 0.94 -11.90 -21.15
C CYS A 34 1.50 -10.57 -21.66
N ASN A 35 0.75 -9.48 -21.46
CA ASN A 35 1.09 -8.16 -21.96
C ASN A 35 2.28 -7.59 -21.18
N PRO A 36 3.31 -7.01 -21.84
CA PRO A 36 4.48 -6.45 -21.16
C PRO A 36 4.17 -5.29 -20.21
N LEU A 37 2.99 -4.66 -20.34
CA LEU A 37 2.52 -3.63 -19.42
C LEU A 37 2.02 -4.21 -18.09
N ALA A 38 1.72 -5.51 -18.01
CA ALA A 38 1.37 -6.18 -16.76
C ALA A 38 2.51 -6.00 -15.74
N ILE A 39 2.20 -5.49 -14.56
CA ILE A 39 3.17 -5.34 -13.48
C ILE A 39 3.46 -6.72 -12.91
N GLN A 40 4.72 -7.12 -12.94
CA GLN A 40 5.17 -8.29 -12.21
C GLN A 40 5.49 -7.89 -10.77
N MET A 41 4.92 -8.63 -9.82
CA MET A 41 5.19 -8.42 -8.41
C MET A 41 6.68 -8.57 -8.10
N GLY A 42 7.21 -7.68 -7.28
CA GLY A 42 8.58 -7.77 -6.77
C GLY A 42 8.92 -6.62 -5.84
N PHE A 43 10.09 -6.70 -5.22
CA PHE A 43 10.67 -5.59 -4.48
C PHE A 43 11.42 -4.66 -5.42
N TYR A 44 11.33 -3.36 -5.16
CA TYR A 44 11.95 -2.34 -6.00
C TYR A 44 12.81 -1.41 -5.17
N TYR A 45 13.94 -1.02 -5.75
CA TYR A 45 14.85 -0.01 -5.23
C TYR A 45 15.24 0.92 -6.38
N HIS A 46 15.09 2.24 -6.19
CA HIS A 46 15.32 3.25 -7.24
C HIS A 46 14.67 2.86 -8.60
N TYR A 47 13.41 2.44 -8.57
CA TYR A 47 12.62 1.97 -9.72
C TYR A 47 13.12 0.70 -10.43
N LYS A 48 14.16 0.06 -9.93
CA LYS A 48 14.68 -1.21 -10.44
C LYS A 48 14.17 -2.36 -9.57
N ARG A 49 13.71 -3.43 -10.22
CA ARG A 49 13.30 -4.65 -9.52
C ARG A 49 14.54 -5.31 -8.94
N LEU A 50 14.49 -5.63 -7.65
CA LEU A 50 15.51 -6.39 -6.96
C LEU A 50 15.45 -7.86 -7.38
N VAL A 51 16.61 -8.46 -7.57
CA VAL A 51 16.78 -9.90 -7.72
C VAL A 51 17.05 -10.49 -6.34
N LEU A 52 16.17 -11.38 -5.88
CA LEU A 52 16.29 -12.05 -4.59
C LEU A 52 17.17 -13.30 -4.74
N ASN A 53 18.47 -13.09 -4.61
CA ASN A 53 19.49 -14.13 -4.64
C ASN A 53 20.70 -13.69 -3.81
N GLU A 54 21.80 -14.43 -3.87
CA GLU A 54 23.05 -14.16 -3.16
C GLU A 54 23.66 -12.77 -3.45
N HIS A 55 23.22 -12.10 -4.53
CA HIS A 55 23.68 -10.77 -4.91
C HIS A 55 22.78 -9.64 -4.42
N LEU A 56 21.79 -9.92 -3.54
CA LEU A 56 20.87 -8.90 -3.01
C LEU A 56 21.59 -7.71 -2.38
N VAL A 57 22.66 -7.97 -1.60
CA VAL A 57 23.44 -6.93 -0.90
C VAL A 57 24.01 -5.88 -1.86
N HIS A 58 24.41 -6.29 -3.07
CA HIS A 58 25.04 -5.40 -4.05
C HIS A 58 24.03 -4.50 -4.78
N GLN A 59 22.73 -4.70 -4.56
CA GLN A 59 21.66 -3.95 -5.21
C GLN A 59 21.14 -2.80 -4.35
N LEU A 60 21.63 -2.67 -3.11
CA LEU A 60 21.17 -1.68 -2.12
C LEU A 60 22.36 -0.81 -1.68
N ASP A 61 22.12 0.49 -1.48
CA ASP A 61 23.18 1.44 -1.14
C ASP A 61 23.53 1.45 0.35
N ALA A 62 22.75 0.76 1.18
CA ALA A 62 22.90 0.69 2.63
C ALA A 62 23.10 -0.76 3.10
N PRO A 63 23.84 -0.99 4.21
CA PRO A 63 24.05 -2.32 4.75
C PRO A 63 22.74 -2.94 5.22
N LEU A 64 22.63 -4.26 5.04
CA LEU A 64 21.52 -5.05 5.55
C LEU A 64 21.68 -5.30 7.05
N SER A 65 20.56 -5.41 7.75
CA SER A 65 20.48 -5.77 9.16
C SER A 65 19.60 -7.01 9.36
N ASN A 66 19.59 -7.56 10.57
CA ASN A 66 18.70 -8.65 10.99
C ASN A 66 17.24 -8.22 11.18
N LYS A 67 16.91 -6.93 10.99
CA LYS A 67 15.54 -6.41 11.08
C LYS A 67 15.08 -5.96 9.71
N VAL A 68 13.95 -6.47 9.24
CA VAL A 68 13.41 -6.21 7.90
C VAL A 68 12.06 -5.53 8.02
N VAL A 69 11.82 -4.50 7.20
CA VAL A 69 10.50 -3.88 7.05
C VAL A 69 10.07 -3.93 5.59
N VAL A 70 8.85 -4.42 5.34
CA VAL A 70 8.27 -4.50 4.00
C VAL A 70 7.09 -3.53 3.89
N PHE A 71 7.18 -2.62 2.94
CA PHE A 71 6.19 -1.61 2.63
C PHE A 71 5.33 -2.02 1.43
N VAL A 72 4.00 -1.97 1.58
CA VAL A 72 3.03 -2.40 0.57
C VAL A 72 2.02 -1.29 0.27
N HIS A 73 2.09 -0.74 -0.95
CA HIS A 73 1.26 0.38 -1.38
C HIS A 73 -0.21 -0.02 -1.66
N GLY A 74 -1.07 0.98 -1.83
CA GLY A 74 -2.49 0.81 -2.16
C GLY A 74 -2.79 0.75 -3.66
N LEU A 75 -4.08 0.75 -4.00
CA LEU A 75 -4.60 0.66 -5.36
C LEU A 75 -4.02 1.75 -6.28
N THR A 76 -3.56 1.37 -7.47
CA THR A 76 -2.95 2.26 -8.48
C THR A 76 -1.71 3.05 -8.06
N ASN A 77 -1.20 2.85 -6.85
CA ASN A 77 0.02 3.50 -6.38
C ASN A 77 1.27 2.75 -6.84
N LEU A 78 2.42 3.40 -6.68
CA LEU A 78 3.74 2.81 -6.80
C LEU A 78 4.40 2.74 -5.43
N GLU A 79 5.56 2.08 -5.37
CA GLU A 79 6.40 2.01 -4.18
C GLU A 79 6.94 3.38 -3.72
N THR A 80 6.81 4.43 -4.53
CA THR A 80 7.21 5.79 -4.17
C THR A 80 6.21 6.52 -3.27
N VAL A 81 5.07 5.91 -2.94
CA VAL A 81 4.11 6.49 -1.98
C VAL A 81 4.74 6.66 -0.58
N TRP A 82 5.87 6.00 -0.32
CA TRP A 82 6.60 6.06 0.94
C TRP A 82 7.62 7.20 0.99
N ASP A 83 7.73 7.99 -0.08
CA ASP A 83 8.49 9.23 -0.13
C ASP A 83 7.60 10.39 0.35
N TYR A 84 8.14 11.31 1.14
CA TYR A 84 7.45 12.53 1.59
C TYR A 84 8.34 13.76 1.45
N HIS A 85 7.72 14.92 1.22
CA HIS A 85 8.44 16.18 1.11
C HIS A 85 8.82 16.73 2.48
N LEU A 86 10.01 17.35 2.56
CA LEU A 86 10.51 18.02 3.76
C LEU A 86 9.92 19.43 3.96
N LYS A 87 9.41 20.05 2.90
CA LYS A 87 8.83 21.38 3.00
C LYS A 87 7.50 21.27 3.75
N ALA A 88 7.34 22.10 4.78
CA ALA A 88 6.04 22.26 5.41
C ALA A 88 5.09 22.95 4.42
N PRO A 89 3.77 22.69 4.53
CA PRO A 89 2.78 23.46 3.80
C PRO A 89 2.97 24.96 4.07
N SER A 90 2.71 25.79 3.06
CA SER A 90 2.69 27.24 3.25
C SER A 90 1.58 27.63 4.22
N GLU A 91 1.69 28.78 4.90
CA GLU A 91 0.60 29.28 5.75
C GLU A 91 -0.72 29.35 4.96
N GLY A 92 -1.76 28.66 5.45
CA GLY A 92 -3.07 28.56 4.80
C GLY A 92 -3.22 27.44 3.77
N GLU A 93 -2.17 26.67 3.48
CA GLU A 93 -2.23 25.47 2.65
C GLU A 93 -2.70 24.27 3.50
N SER A 94 -3.67 23.51 2.99
CA SER A 94 -4.11 22.28 3.65
C SER A 94 -2.95 21.30 3.70
N LEU A 95 -2.61 20.83 4.91
CA LEU A 95 -1.57 19.83 5.10
C LEU A 95 -1.86 18.55 4.30
N VAL A 96 -3.14 18.18 4.19
CA VAL A 96 -3.56 17.02 3.41
C VAL A 96 -3.30 17.25 1.92
N ASP A 97 -3.65 18.43 1.41
CA ASP A 97 -3.54 18.77 -0.01
C ASP A 97 -2.06 18.86 -0.39
N HIS A 98 -1.25 19.50 0.45
CA HIS A 98 0.20 19.57 0.29
C HIS A 98 0.85 18.19 0.14
N TYR A 99 0.52 17.24 1.03
CA TYR A 99 1.09 15.90 0.96
C TYR A 99 0.48 15.03 -0.15
N ILE A 100 -0.81 15.17 -0.47
CA ILE A 100 -1.44 14.48 -1.61
C ILE A 100 -0.83 14.99 -2.91
N ASP A 101 -0.75 16.30 -3.10
CA ASP A 101 -0.11 16.93 -4.27
C ASP A 101 1.34 16.46 -4.35
N SER A 102 2.07 16.36 -3.24
CA SER A 102 3.44 15.82 -3.24
C SER A 102 3.56 14.35 -3.71
N CYS A 103 2.53 13.53 -3.48
CA CYS A 103 2.47 12.16 -4.02
C CYS A 103 2.42 12.15 -5.56
N PHE A 104 1.97 13.25 -6.17
CA PHE A 104 1.79 13.42 -7.62
C PHE A 104 2.66 14.52 -8.25
N ASP A 105 3.29 15.40 -7.45
CA ASP A 105 4.07 16.55 -7.91
C ASP A 105 5.52 16.14 -8.14
N TYR A 106 5.91 16.12 -9.41
CA TYR A 106 7.21 15.68 -9.86
C TYR A 106 8.20 16.84 -10.09
N LYS A 107 7.92 18.09 -9.71
CA LYS A 107 8.92 19.16 -9.93
C LYS A 107 10.23 18.82 -9.20
N GLY A 108 11.23 18.43 -9.98
CA GLY A 108 12.46 17.74 -9.55
C GLY A 108 13.47 18.59 -8.79
N GLY A 109 12.99 19.50 -7.94
CA GLY A 109 13.81 20.40 -7.14
C GLY A 109 13.73 20.15 -5.63
N ASP A 110 12.76 19.37 -5.15
CA ASP A 110 12.54 19.20 -3.71
C ASP A 110 13.17 17.91 -3.18
N VAL A 111 13.90 18.06 -2.08
CA VAL A 111 14.46 16.94 -1.32
C VAL A 111 13.30 16.17 -0.70
N ARG A 112 13.18 14.91 -1.10
CA ARG A 112 12.24 13.94 -0.53
C ARG A 112 12.97 13.08 0.49
N GLU A 113 12.36 12.87 1.64
CA GLU A 113 12.74 11.80 2.55
C GLU A 113 11.87 10.58 2.31
N ASN A 114 12.29 9.43 2.83
CA ASN A 114 11.57 8.18 2.71
C ASN A 114 11.38 7.55 4.09
N TYR A 115 10.15 7.12 4.41
CA TYR A 115 9.84 6.52 5.71
C TYR A 115 10.71 5.31 6.05
N GLY A 116 11.04 4.48 5.06
CA GLY A 116 11.92 3.32 5.25
C GLY A 116 13.37 3.70 5.54
N THR A 117 13.90 4.76 4.91
CA THR A 117 15.23 5.29 5.26
C THR A 117 15.26 5.79 6.70
N LYS A 118 14.23 6.49 7.15
CA LYS A 118 14.13 6.93 8.57
C LYS A 118 14.05 5.74 9.53
N LEU A 119 13.28 4.70 9.20
CA LEU A 119 13.27 3.47 10.01
C LEU A 119 14.63 2.76 10.04
N GLN A 120 15.41 2.84 8.96
CA GLN A 120 16.77 2.31 8.92
C GLN A 120 17.70 3.09 9.83
N GLU A 121 17.69 4.42 9.74
CA GLU A 121 18.53 5.32 10.53
C GLU A 121 18.21 5.24 12.03
N ASP A 122 16.93 5.33 12.39
CA ASP A 122 16.51 5.48 13.78
C ASP A 122 16.39 4.14 14.52
N PHE A 123 16.06 3.06 13.80
CA PHE A 123 15.71 1.77 14.42
C PHE A 123 16.46 0.56 13.84
N GLY A 124 17.26 0.76 12.79
CA GLY A 124 18.07 -0.29 12.16
C GLY A 124 17.29 -1.28 11.30
N TYR A 125 16.11 -0.92 10.77
CA TYR A 125 15.39 -1.78 9.83
C TYR A 125 15.95 -1.66 8.41
N THR A 126 16.04 -2.77 7.69
CA THR A 126 16.31 -2.80 6.25
C THR A 126 14.99 -2.70 5.49
N PRO A 127 14.74 -1.61 4.73
CA PRO A 127 13.48 -1.41 4.06
C PRO A 127 13.40 -2.08 2.69
N PHE A 128 12.26 -2.72 2.42
CA PHE A 128 11.90 -3.28 1.12
C PHE A 128 10.53 -2.74 0.70
N TYR A 129 10.40 -2.36 -0.57
CA TYR A 129 9.14 -1.78 -1.07
C TYR A 129 8.57 -2.65 -2.18
N LEU A 130 7.33 -3.11 -1.99
CA LEU A 130 6.64 -3.95 -2.94
C LEU A 130 6.04 -3.09 -4.04
N ARG A 131 6.19 -3.52 -5.29
CA ARG A 131 5.32 -3.11 -6.41
C ARG A 131 4.58 -4.33 -6.91
N TYR A 132 3.29 -4.19 -7.17
CA TYR A 132 2.44 -5.30 -7.63
C TYR A 132 1.32 -4.84 -8.55
N ASN A 133 0.69 -5.78 -9.24
CA ASN A 133 -0.46 -5.52 -10.11
C ASN A 133 -1.73 -5.40 -9.25
N THR A 134 -2.13 -4.17 -8.98
CA THR A 134 -3.29 -3.85 -8.13
C THR A 134 -4.64 -4.23 -8.76
N GLY A 135 -4.67 -4.59 -10.04
CA GLY A 135 -5.89 -5.10 -10.70
C GLY A 135 -6.07 -6.61 -10.62
N LEU A 136 -5.09 -7.36 -10.09
CA LEU A 136 -5.30 -8.77 -9.73
C LEU A 136 -6.10 -8.88 -8.43
N SER A 137 -6.81 -10.00 -8.27
CA SER A 137 -7.56 -10.28 -7.03
C SER A 137 -6.65 -10.26 -5.79
N LEU A 138 -7.20 -9.85 -4.65
CA LEU A 138 -6.48 -9.86 -3.37
C LEU A 138 -6.00 -11.27 -3.00
N GLU A 139 -6.77 -12.30 -3.34
CA GLU A 139 -6.40 -13.70 -3.13
C GLU A 139 -5.15 -14.10 -3.94
N LYS A 140 -5.11 -13.73 -5.23
CA LYS A 140 -3.97 -14.01 -6.10
C LYS A 140 -2.74 -13.21 -5.67
N ASN A 141 -2.90 -11.90 -5.44
CA ASN A 141 -1.83 -11.06 -4.94
C ASN A 141 -1.32 -11.53 -3.57
N GLY A 142 -2.20 -11.96 -2.66
CA GLY A 142 -1.82 -12.47 -1.34
C GLY A 142 -0.95 -13.71 -1.43
N ARG A 143 -1.31 -14.67 -2.29
CA ARG A 143 -0.47 -15.85 -2.57
C ARG A 143 0.88 -15.47 -3.17
N LEU A 144 0.90 -14.52 -4.10
CA LEU A 144 2.14 -14.04 -4.71
C LEU A 144 3.04 -13.34 -3.68
N LEU A 145 2.47 -12.49 -2.82
CA LEU A 145 3.21 -11.79 -1.78
C LEU A 145 3.77 -12.77 -0.74
N ALA A 146 2.98 -13.75 -0.29
CA ALA A 146 3.45 -14.78 0.63
C ALA A 146 4.66 -15.53 0.06
N LYS A 147 4.62 -15.89 -1.23
CA LYS A 147 5.78 -16.47 -1.93
C LYS A 147 6.95 -15.50 -2.05
N GLN A 148 6.69 -14.23 -2.32
CA GLN A 148 7.73 -13.21 -2.47
C GLN A 148 8.46 -12.95 -1.14
N LEU A 149 7.75 -13.02 -0.01
CA LEU A 149 8.32 -12.96 1.34
C LEU A 149 9.13 -14.21 1.67
N THR A 150 8.69 -15.41 1.27
CA THR A 150 9.50 -16.64 1.39
C THR A 150 10.79 -16.53 0.59
N GLN A 151 10.73 -16.07 -0.66
CA GLN A 151 11.94 -15.87 -1.48
C GLN A 151 12.88 -14.84 -0.87
N LEU A 152 12.34 -13.77 -0.26
CA LEU A 152 13.17 -12.80 0.45
C LEU A 152 13.85 -13.45 1.63
N HIS A 153 13.10 -14.17 2.48
CA HIS A 153 13.61 -14.87 3.65
C HIS A 153 14.73 -15.86 3.30
N GLU A 154 14.55 -16.66 2.25
CA GLU A 154 15.54 -17.64 1.77
C GLU A 154 16.80 -17.00 1.17
N ALA A 155 16.64 -15.88 0.44
CA ALA A 155 17.75 -15.18 -0.20
C ALA A 155 18.45 -14.18 0.73
N TYR A 156 17.88 -13.88 1.90
CA TYR A 156 18.42 -12.88 2.81
C TYR A 156 19.70 -13.41 3.46
N PRO A 157 20.83 -12.69 3.36
CA PRO A 157 22.15 -13.22 3.75
C PRO A 157 22.40 -13.23 5.27
N ILE A 158 21.51 -12.62 6.05
CA ILE A 158 21.56 -12.55 7.50
C ILE A 158 20.32 -13.26 8.02
N ASN A 159 20.37 -13.93 9.16
CA ASN A 159 19.13 -14.43 9.77
C ASN A 159 18.22 -13.23 10.13
N ILE A 160 16.98 -13.27 9.65
CA ILE A 160 15.98 -12.25 9.99
C ILE A 160 15.48 -12.56 11.40
N ASP A 161 15.76 -11.67 12.35
CA ASP A 161 15.25 -11.78 13.72
C ASP A 161 13.88 -11.12 13.86
N GLU A 162 13.63 -10.08 13.06
CA GLU A 162 12.40 -9.29 13.13
C GLU A 162 11.92 -8.87 11.75
N LEU A 163 10.69 -9.26 11.39
CA LEU A 163 9.99 -8.83 10.19
C LEU A 163 8.78 -7.94 10.57
N MET A 164 8.78 -6.73 10.03
CA MET A 164 7.66 -5.79 10.09
C MET A 164 6.99 -5.65 8.73
N LEU A 165 5.66 -5.71 8.67
CA LEU A 165 4.88 -5.44 7.47
C LEU A 165 4.12 -4.12 7.63
N VAL A 166 4.19 -3.23 6.65
CA VAL A 166 3.49 -1.94 6.63
C VAL A 166 2.65 -1.84 5.37
N GLY A 167 1.33 -1.75 5.52
CA GLY A 167 0.38 -1.71 4.40
C GLY A 167 -0.43 -0.43 4.42
N PHE A 168 -0.52 0.25 3.27
CA PHE A 168 -1.35 1.44 3.10
C PHE A 168 -2.59 1.14 2.25
N SER A 169 -3.76 1.57 2.71
CA SER A 169 -5.04 1.38 2.03
C SER A 169 -5.25 -0.11 1.66
N MET A 170 -5.47 -0.42 0.39
CA MET A 170 -5.59 -1.81 -0.09
C MET A 170 -4.35 -2.68 0.20
N GLY A 171 -3.18 -2.07 0.38
CA GLY A 171 -1.95 -2.79 0.75
C GLY A 171 -2.08 -3.51 2.10
N GLY A 172 -2.84 -2.97 3.05
CA GLY A 172 -3.09 -3.65 4.33
C GLY A 172 -3.99 -4.88 4.19
N LEU A 173 -4.96 -4.86 3.27
CA LEU A 173 -5.75 -6.05 2.92
C LEU A 173 -4.87 -7.12 2.26
N LEU A 174 -3.95 -6.70 1.40
CA LEU A 174 -2.98 -7.60 0.79
C LEU A 174 -2.08 -8.27 1.85
N LEU A 175 -1.60 -7.52 2.86
CA LEU A 175 -0.85 -8.09 3.98
C LEU A 175 -1.64 -9.18 4.73
N ARG A 176 -2.93 -8.91 5.00
CA ARG A 176 -3.83 -9.87 5.65
C ARG A 176 -3.99 -11.15 4.83
N HIS A 177 -4.19 -11.03 3.51
CA HIS A 177 -4.26 -12.21 2.62
C HIS A 177 -2.94 -13.00 2.57
N ALA A 178 -1.79 -12.32 2.56
CA ALA A 178 -0.49 -12.97 2.57
C ALA A 178 -0.24 -13.76 3.86
N GLN A 179 -0.62 -13.18 5.01
CA GLN A 179 -0.58 -13.88 6.31
C GLN A 179 -1.47 -15.11 6.31
N TYR A 180 -2.73 -14.98 5.90
CA TYR A 180 -3.64 -16.12 5.79
C TYR A 180 -3.02 -17.25 4.95
N CYS A 181 -2.50 -16.93 3.77
CA CYS A 181 -1.87 -17.91 2.88
C CYS A 181 -0.66 -18.59 3.55
N ALA A 182 0.18 -17.82 4.24
CA ALA A 182 1.34 -18.33 4.95
C ALA A 182 0.95 -19.21 6.14
N ILE A 183 -0.09 -18.86 6.89
CA ILE A 183 -0.58 -19.64 8.04
C ILE A 183 -1.08 -21.00 7.57
N GLN A 184 -1.87 -21.03 6.50
CA GLN A 184 -2.40 -22.27 5.94
C GLN A 184 -1.33 -23.23 5.41
N THR A 185 -0.13 -22.72 5.11
CA THR A 185 0.95 -23.49 4.48
C THR A 185 2.25 -23.52 5.29
N ASP A 186 2.22 -23.02 6.53
CA ASP A 186 3.35 -22.95 7.46
C ASP A 186 4.63 -22.36 6.83
N MET A 187 4.50 -21.18 6.20
CA MET A 187 5.64 -20.53 5.52
C MET A 187 6.69 -20.01 6.51
N PRO A 188 7.99 -20.13 6.19
CA PRO A 188 9.09 -19.97 7.16
C PRO A 188 9.20 -18.56 7.76
N TRP A 189 8.85 -17.53 6.99
CA TRP A 189 8.94 -16.13 7.41
C TRP A 189 7.93 -15.75 8.52
N LEU A 190 6.88 -16.55 8.75
CA LEU A 190 5.90 -16.28 9.81
C LEU A 190 6.55 -16.25 11.19
N SER A 191 7.49 -17.16 11.44
CA SER A 191 8.19 -17.25 12.73
C SER A 191 8.95 -15.96 13.11
N ASN A 192 9.29 -15.14 12.12
CA ASN A 192 9.97 -13.86 12.31
C ASN A 192 9.03 -12.65 12.22
N LEU A 193 7.77 -12.85 11.83
CA LEU A 193 6.78 -11.77 11.73
C LEU A 193 6.43 -11.25 13.12
N SER A 194 6.89 -10.05 13.44
CA SER A 194 6.72 -9.46 14.77
C SER A 194 5.61 -8.39 14.80
N LYS A 195 5.44 -7.65 13.70
CA LYS A 195 4.61 -6.44 13.65
C LYS A 195 3.93 -6.29 12.29
N CYS A 196 2.67 -5.91 12.30
CA CYS A 196 1.91 -5.50 11.13
C CYS A 196 1.27 -4.12 11.39
N MET A 197 1.51 -3.17 10.50
CA MET A 197 0.98 -1.80 10.56
C MET A 197 0.01 -1.60 9.39
N TYR A 198 -1.23 -1.23 9.70
CA TYR A 198 -2.28 -1.01 8.71
C TYR A 198 -2.68 0.46 8.71
N LEU A 199 -2.33 1.16 7.63
CA LEU A 199 -2.56 2.60 7.48
C LEU A 199 -3.77 2.84 6.59
N GLY A 200 -4.86 3.38 7.15
CA GLY A 200 -6.08 3.70 6.39
C GLY A 200 -6.67 2.51 5.63
N THR A 201 -6.49 1.29 6.16
CA THR A 201 -6.93 0.05 5.51
C THR A 201 -8.40 -0.24 5.82
N PRO A 202 -9.25 -0.48 4.81
CA PRO A 202 -10.67 -0.78 5.01
C PRO A 202 -10.85 -2.28 5.34
N HIS A 203 -10.64 -2.69 6.60
CA HIS A 203 -10.59 -4.10 6.99
C HIS A 203 -11.91 -4.87 6.96
N GLU A 204 -13.04 -4.18 7.05
CA GLU A 204 -14.38 -4.77 7.02
C GLU A 204 -15.26 -4.05 5.98
N GLY A 205 -16.28 -4.71 5.44
CA GLY A 205 -17.33 -4.14 4.60
C GLY A 205 -16.96 -4.05 3.11
N SER A 206 -17.96 -3.73 2.27
CA SER A 206 -17.71 -3.61 0.83
C SER A 206 -16.73 -2.45 0.55
N PRO A 207 -15.64 -2.70 -0.20
CA PRO A 207 -14.68 -1.66 -0.55
C PRO A 207 -15.37 -0.47 -1.24
N LEU A 208 -16.42 -0.71 -2.03
CA LEU A 208 -17.06 0.32 -2.85
C LEU A 208 -17.85 1.35 -2.03
N GLU A 209 -18.62 0.93 -1.02
CA GLU A 209 -19.32 1.88 -0.12
C GLU A 209 -18.30 2.76 0.61
N LYS A 210 -17.14 2.22 0.98
CA LYS A 210 -16.12 2.93 1.78
C LYS A 210 -15.18 3.79 0.93
N PHE A 211 -14.88 3.38 -0.30
CA PHE A 211 -14.17 4.25 -1.25
C PHE A 211 -15.01 5.46 -1.64
N GLY A 212 -16.34 5.32 -1.72
CA GLY A 212 -17.27 6.46 -1.87
C GLY A 212 -17.36 7.38 -0.66
N HIS A 213 -16.91 6.92 0.53
CA HIS A 213 -16.91 7.68 1.77
C HIS A 213 -15.56 8.32 2.13
N PHE A 214 -14.53 8.24 1.28
CA PHE A 214 -13.41 9.18 1.40
C PHE A 214 -14.02 10.58 1.34
N SER A 215 -13.81 11.36 2.40
CA SER A 215 -14.37 12.71 2.48
C SER A 215 -14.05 13.44 1.19
N GLY A 216 -15.01 14.22 0.68
CA GLY A 216 -14.89 14.85 -0.63
C GLY A 216 -13.64 15.71 -0.81
N GLU A 217 -12.89 16.02 0.25
CA GLU A 217 -11.58 16.67 0.16
C GLU A 217 -10.49 15.73 -0.36
N ILE A 218 -10.27 14.54 0.21
CA ILE A 218 -9.25 13.61 -0.33
C ILE A 218 -9.56 13.25 -1.78
N VAL A 219 -10.85 13.03 -2.11
CA VAL A 219 -11.27 12.78 -3.50
C VAL A 219 -10.93 13.99 -4.38
N ARG A 220 -11.26 15.23 -3.98
CA ARG A 220 -11.01 16.46 -4.77
C ARG A 220 -9.54 16.75 -5.11
N HIS A 221 -8.59 16.22 -4.33
CA HIS A 221 -7.14 16.46 -4.50
C HIS A 221 -6.44 15.40 -5.36
N PHE A 222 -7.12 14.33 -5.73
CA PHE A 222 -6.70 13.60 -6.93
C PHE A 222 -6.92 14.53 -8.13
N PRO A 223 -6.03 14.57 -9.14
CA PRO A 223 -6.26 15.38 -10.33
C PRO A 223 -7.68 15.14 -10.83
N ARG A 224 -8.46 16.20 -11.11
CA ARG A 224 -9.86 16.04 -11.54
C ARG A 224 -9.98 15.10 -12.74
N ASP A 225 -8.97 15.06 -13.60
CA ASP A 225 -8.84 14.08 -14.69
C ASP A 225 -8.79 12.64 -14.14
N TYR A 226 -7.98 12.38 -13.10
CA TYR A 226 -7.90 11.10 -12.39
C TYR A 226 -9.27 10.73 -11.78
N ILE A 227 -9.92 11.63 -11.04
CA ILE A 227 -11.23 11.34 -10.43
C ILE A 227 -12.33 11.16 -11.48
N SER A 228 -12.38 12.01 -12.52
CA SER A 228 -13.38 11.88 -13.58
C SER A 228 -13.20 10.58 -14.34
N HIS A 229 -11.96 10.13 -14.52
CA HIS A 229 -11.69 8.80 -15.04
C HIS A 229 -12.09 7.70 -14.07
N TRP A 230 -12.01 7.89 -12.75
CA TRP A 230 -12.46 6.91 -11.74
C TRP A 230 -13.99 6.83 -11.59
N ALA A 231 -14.70 7.96 -11.57
CA ALA A 231 -16.16 8.01 -11.51
C ALA A 231 -16.77 7.47 -12.81
N ASP A 232 -16.27 7.91 -13.98
CA ASP A 232 -16.64 7.34 -15.28
C ASP A 232 -16.20 5.87 -15.42
N TRP A 233 -15.21 5.39 -14.67
CA TRP A 233 -14.70 4.00 -14.67
C TRP A 233 -15.57 3.03 -13.87
N ILE A 234 -16.22 3.51 -12.81
CA ILE A 234 -17.27 2.76 -12.10
C ILE A 234 -18.55 2.72 -12.96
N ASP A 235 -18.89 3.83 -13.61
CA ASP A 235 -20.11 3.92 -14.44
C ASP A 235 -19.96 3.19 -15.80
N ARG A 236 -18.81 3.27 -16.49
CA ARG A 236 -18.56 2.52 -17.75
C ARG A 236 -18.39 1.02 -17.54
N ARG A 237 -18.17 0.56 -16.31
CA ARG A 237 -18.25 -0.86 -15.94
C ARG A 237 -19.68 -1.38 -15.79
N SER A 238 -20.68 -0.50 -15.73
CA SER A 238 -22.08 -0.90 -15.60
C SER A 238 -22.78 -1.14 -16.95
N GLU A 239 -22.25 -0.62 -18.07
CA GLU A 239 -22.90 -0.77 -19.38
C GLU A 239 -22.13 -1.63 -20.40
N GLY A 240 -20.84 -1.91 -20.21
CA GLY A 240 -19.98 -2.44 -21.29
C GLY A 240 -19.52 -3.90 -21.21
N ILE A 241 -19.53 -4.55 -20.04
CA ILE A 241 -19.09 -5.96 -19.93
C ILE A 241 -20.01 -6.64 -18.91
N GLN A 242 -20.91 -7.48 -19.40
CA GLN A 242 -21.95 -8.13 -18.58
C GLN A 242 -21.42 -9.10 -17.50
N ASP A 243 -20.10 -9.27 -17.36
CA ASP A 243 -19.46 -10.12 -16.34
C ASP A 243 -18.80 -9.33 -15.18
N LEU A 244 -19.11 -8.04 -15.05
CA LEU A 244 -18.42 -7.12 -14.12
C LEU A 244 -18.99 -7.01 -12.71
N LYS A 245 -20.13 -7.65 -12.41
CA LYS A 245 -20.55 -7.84 -11.00
C LYS A 245 -19.57 -8.72 -10.21
N HIS A 246 -18.74 -9.52 -10.89
CA HIS A 246 -17.64 -10.25 -10.28
C HIS A 246 -16.44 -9.34 -9.92
N GLY A 247 -16.20 -8.27 -10.69
CA GLY A 247 -15.13 -7.27 -10.50
C GLY A 247 -15.04 -6.69 -9.08
N LEU A 248 -16.20 -6.40 -8.49
CA LEU A 248 -16.32 -5.81 -7.16
C LEU A 248 -16.22 -6.84 -6.02
N LYS A 249 -16.56 -8.11 -6.30
CA LYS A 249 -16.27 -9.22 -5.37
C LYS A 249 -14.77 -9.47 -5.21
N PHE A 250 -13.93 -9.04 -6.15
CA PHE A 250 -12.46 -9.24 -6.07
C PHE A 250 -11.74 -8.29 -5.11
N PHE A 251 -12.36 -7.14 -4.78
CA PHE A 251 -11.83 -6.20 -3.78
C PHE A 251 -12.34 -6.52 -2.37
N ALA A 252 -13.49 -7.19 -2.27
CA ALA A 252 -13.97 -7.69 -1.00
C ALA A 252 -13.10 -8.90 -0.62
N PRO A 253 -12.60 -8.99 0.63
CA PRO A 253 -12.16 -10.26 1.17
C PRO A 253 -13.26 -11.31 0.92
N SER A 254 -12.91 -12.57 0.66
CA SER A 254 -13.94 -13.61 0.68
C SER A 254 -14.65 -13.58 2.04
N GLU A 255 -15.95 -13.89 2.08
CA GLU A 255 -16.73 -13.91 3.35
C GLU A 255 -15.99 -14.71 4.44
N ASP A 256 -15.29 -15.78 4.04
CA ASP A 256 -14.44 -16.61 4.90
C ASP A 256 -13.25 -15.86 5.54
N ILE A 257 -12.63 -14.91 4.83
CA ILE A 257 -11.51 -14.12 5.35
C ILE A 257 -12.04 -12.97 6.20
N GLU A 258 -13.11 -12.31 5.76
CA GLU A 258 -13.72 -11.18 6.46
C GLU A 258 -14.20 -11.57 7.86
N SER A 259 -14.78 -12.77 8.01
CA SER A 259 -15.28 -13.30 9.28
C SER A 259 -14.22 -13.99 10.16
N SER A 260 -13.01 -14.24 9.64
CA SER A 260 -12.04 -15.12 10.30
C SER A 260 -10.87 -14.36 10.94
N CYS A 261 -10.78 -14.47 12.27
CA CYS A 261 -9.60 -14.11 13.06
C CYS A 261 -8.33 -14.84 12.57
N ALA A 262 -8.46 -15.98 11.87
CA ALA A 262 -7.34 -16.77 11.33
C ALA A 262 -6.63 -16.14 10.12
N SER A 263 -6.97 -14.91 9.76
CA SER A 263 -6.29 -14.13 8.71
C SER A 263 -5.20 -13.21 9.24
N PHE A 264 -5.04 -13.14 10.57
CA PHE A 264 -3.94 -12.48 11.26
C PHE A 264 -3.07 -13.54 11.93
N TYR A 265 -1.75 -13.35 11.88
CA TYR A 265 -0.83 -14.21 12.62
C TYR A 265 -0.85 -13.82 14.10
N ASP A 266 -1.35 -14.71 14.95
CA ASP A 266 -1.62 -14.43 16.37
C ASP A 266 -0.38 -14.06 17.20
N GLN A 267 0.81 -14.49 16.77
CA GLN A 267 2.07 -14.15 17.46
C GLN A 267 2.62 -12.77 17.06
N ALA A 268 2.11 -12.16 15.98
CA ALA A 268 2.48 -10.82 15.58
C ALA A 268 1.61 -9.75 16.29
N ARG A 269 2.17 -8.55 16.46
CA ARG A 269 1.41 -7.39 16.94
C ARG A 269 0.78 -6.66 15.76
N HIS A 270 -0.51 -6.35 15.85
CA HIS A 270 -1.27 -5.70 14.79
C HIS A 270 -1.67 -4.29 15.21
N TYR A 271 -1.27 -3.28 14.42
CA TYR A 271 -1.53 -1.88 14.69
C TYR A 271 -2.39 -1.29 13.58
N PHE A 272 -3.53 -0.72 13.96
CA PHE A 272 -4.50 -0.14 13.03
C PHE A 272 -4.50 1.38 13.19
N ILE A 273 -4.15 2.11 12.13
CA ILE A 273 -3.99 3.56 12.14
C ILE A 273 -4.96 4.18 11.14
N SER A 274 -5.90 4.98 11.64
CA SER A 274 -6.86 5.73 10.84
C SER A 274 -6.80 7.23 11.17
N GLY A 275 -6.76 8.08 10.15
CA GLY A 275 -6.92 9.52 10.28
C GLY A 275 -8.36 9.95 9.98
N SER A 276 -8.90 10.90 10.74
CA SER A 276 -10.16 11.59 10.43
C SER A 276 -9.90 13.09 10.33
N VAL A 277 -10.19 13.70 9.18
CA VAL A 277 -10.05 15.14 8.99
C VAL A 277 -11.38 15.80 9.37
N GLY A 278 -11.42 16.44 10.53
CA GLY A 278 -12.53 17.32 10.93
C GLY A 278 -12.20 18.77 10.56
N LYS A 279 -13.14 19.48 9.94
CA LYS A 279 -13.04 20.93 9.76
C LYS A 279 -13.30 21.64 11.09
N ASN A 280 -12.24 22.07 11.76
CA ASN A 280 -12.04 23.44 12.26
C ASN A 280 -11.06 23.45 13.44
N GLU A 281 -10.15 24.43 13.36
CA GLU A 281 -9.39 25.01 14.46
C GLU A 281 -10.38 25.52 15.52
N ASP A 282 -10.48 24.85 16.66
CA ASP A 282 -10.40 25.48 17.99
C ASP A 282 -10.70 24.51 19.15
N SER A 283 -9.78 24.56 20.12
CA SER A 283 -9.83 24.01 21.49
C SER A 283 -9.43 22.54 21.72
N PHE A 284 -8.23 22.41 22.28
CA PHE A 284 -7.92 21.53 23.40
C PHE A 284 -9.12 21.41 24.37
N ILE A 285 -9.64 20.20 24.58
CA ILE A 285 -9.89 19.59 25.91
C ILE A 285 -9.89 18.07 25.72
N SER A 286 -8.95 17.44 26.41
CA SER A 286 -8.89 16.02 26.64
C SER A 286 -10.06 15.51 27.48
N ARG A 287 -10.46 14.26 27.18
CA ARG A 287 -10.88 13.21 28.11
C ARG A 287 -12.38 13.06 28.46
N VAL A 288 -12.82 11.82 28.17
CA VAL A 288 -13.78 10.97 28.90
C VAL A 288 -15.20 10.84 28.36
N MET A 289 -15.53 9.56 28.12
CA MET A 289 -16.85 8.92 28.01
C MET A 289 -17.67 9.15 26.74
N GLY A 290 -17.74 8.06 25.96
CA GLY A 290 -19.02 7.55 25.48
C GLY A 290 -19.66 8.32 24.33
N GLY A 291 -19.78 7.62 23.19
CA GLY A 291 -20.88 7.86 22.27
C GLY A 291 -20.53 8.69 21.04
N SER A 292 -20.28 7.96 19.96
CA SER A 292 -20.88 8.21 18.64
C SER A 292 -20.65 9.57 18.00
N LEU A 293 -19.68 9.63 17.07
CA LEU A 293 -19.93 10.01 15.66
C LEU A 293 -18.68 9.86 14.76
N VAL A 294 -17.95 8.75 14.91
CA VAL A 294 -17.25 8.03 13.81
C VAL A 294 -17.35 6.56 14.19
N ARG A 295 -17.90 5.68 13.32
CA ARG A 295 -17.98 4.24 13.63
C ARG A 295 -16.57 3.66 13.69
N GLN A 296 -16.07 3.47 14.91
CA GLN A 296 -14.79 2.84 15.25
C GLN A 296 -14.62 1.40 14.72
N GLY A 297 -15.67 0.74 14.23
CA GLY A 297 -15.60 -0.66 13.77
C GLY A 297 -14.90 -0.91 12.42
N SER A 298 -14.64 0.12 11.60
CA SER A 298 -14.08 -0.10 10.25
C SER A 298 -12.55 -0.15 10.17
N ALA A 299 -11.87 0.53 11.09
CA ALA A 299 -10.41 0.58 11.16
C ALA A 299 -9.85 -0.49 12.10
N ASN A 300 -10.58 -0.85 13.16
CA ASN A 300 -10.27 -1.95 14.05
C ASN A 300 -11.28 -3.07 13.79
N PRO A 301 -10.94 -4.10 12.97
CA PRO A 301 -11.88 -5.15 12.64
C PRO A 301 -12.21 -6.01 13.88
N GLY A 302 -13.44 -6.51 13.99
CA GLY A 302 -13.84 -7.47 15.01
C GLY A 302 -13.07 -8.79 14.94
N SER A 303 -12.39 -9.06 13.82
CA SER A 303 -11.46 -10.17 13.64
C SER A 303 -10.02 -9.87 14.11
N ALA A 304 -9.73 -8.70 14.70
CA ALA A 304 -8.40 -8.40 15.22
C ALA A 304 -8.04 -9.30 16.42
N PRO A 305 -6.77 -9.74 16.56
CA PRO A 305 -6.31 -10.49 17.73
C PRO A 305 -6.57 -9.74 19.06
N THR A 306 -6.75 -10.48 20.16
CA THR A 306 -7.10 -9.93 21.49
C THR A 306 -6.05 -9.02 22.13
N HIS A 307 -4.85 -8.93 21.53
CA HIS A 307 -3.73 -8.09 21.97
C HIS A 307 -3.32 -7.00 20.96
N SER A 308 -4.24 -6.62 20.07
CA SER A 308 -4.07 -5.55 19.06
C SER A 308 -4.29 -4.15 19.64
#